data_AF-A0A2P6N5E6-F1
#
_entry.id   AF-A0A2P6N5E6-F1
#
_cell.length_a   1.000
_cell.length_b   1.000
_cell.length_c   1.000
_cell.angle_alpha   90.00
_cell.angle_beta   90.00
_cell.angle_gamma   90.00
#
_symmetry.space_group_name_H-M   'P 1'
#
loop_
_entity.id
_entity.type
_entity.pdbx_description
1 polymer ?
#
loop_
_entity_poly.entity_id
_entity_poly.type
_entity_poly.pdbx_seq_one_letter_code
_entity_poly.pdbx_strand_id
1 'polypeptide(L)'
;MDAKRSTKNGRLNDIRCSFWFVSRELACLTERREAESAFFLTLDPLAFDVISSADVATSSISFQENAFILNMETIPLSSIHLSKQNAVGYLSCRDVTELTLNMLLNGTPKPREHGGPRPTQQQTAHLRSVRAVCKTWMEMVDRIFTFQSCHLLLAIHRMCNESVRFLIQRVSIDRHKWNAAMSLAINRETYDIIQYLLKHTHYTPQLDHLFQACQKGNVQLFQLVRQAGPPFHTIQRQMWINCLVKQHKDLLRHLIEHPQLPFKQTDSAALCEILSHAVTHNSIDMLEFLLDLSTSNELLGGHSLALKTASWQGSIDKMKLLLRHPRTDATQHPQCLFTRHVPSFELLLEDEKMVPVMFELFREGVTRWVSGRAPRRHYVAELPILLKEIAHLRKLKNIICEVDHRRILIYILNRIDARINELEKR
;
A
#
# COMPACT_ATOMS: atom_id res chain seq x y z
N MET A 1 -27.60 -26.61 -21.61
CA MET A 1 -28.73 -26.39 -20.66
C MET A 1 -28.27 -25.65 -19.40
N ASP A 2 -27.02 -25.21 -19.31
CA ASP A 2 -26.41 -24.68 -18.08
C ASP A 2 -26.68 -23.19 -17.81
N ALA A 3 -27.01 -22.41 -18.84
CA ALA A 3 -27.34 -20.98 -18.70
C ALA A 3 -28.62 -20.71 -17.86
N LYS A 4 -29.59 -21.64 -17.84
CA LYS A 4 -30.84 -21.50 -17.05
C LYS A 4 -30.70 -21.91 -15.58
N ARG A 5 -29.64 -22.64 -15.19
CA ARG A 5 -29.36 -22.95 -13.78
C ARG A 5 -28.63 -21.81 -13.07
N SER A 6 -27.75 -21.09 -13.77
CA SER A 6 -27.03 -19.94 -13.23
C SER A 6 -27.97 -18.80 -12.76
N THR A 7 -29.03 -18.50 -13.52
CA THR A 7 -29.96 -17.40 -13.21
C THR A 7 -30.89 -17.68 -12.01
N LYS A 8 -31.18 -18.94 -11.69
CA LYS A 8 -31.97 -19.30 -10.50
C LYS A 8 -31.18 -19.19 -9.20
N ASN A 9 -29.89 -19.52 -9.22
CA ASN A 9 -29.03 -19.41 -8.04
C ASN A 9 -28.71 -17.94 -7.70
N GLY A 10 -28.56 -17.07 -8.72
CA GLY A 10 -28.39 -15.63 -8.50
C GLY A 10 -29.54 -15.00 -7.73
N ARG A 11 -30.79 -15.27 -8.12
CA ARG A 11 -31.99 -14.70 -7.45
C ARG A 11 -32.19 -15.17 -6.01
N LEU A 12 -31.76 -16.39 -5.66
CA LEU A 12 -31.82 -16.87 -4.27
C LEU A 12 -30.75 -16.22 -3.40
N ASN A 13 -29.58 -15.92 -3.96
CA ASN A 13 -28.52 -15.21 -3.25
C ASN A 13 -28.88 -13.74 -3.03
N ASP A 14 -29.52 -13.08 -4.00
CA ASP A 14 -30.00 -11.70 -3.84
C ASP A 14 -31.01 -11.59 -2.69
N ILE A 15 -31.97 -12.53 -2.58
CA ILE A 15 -32.94 -12.56 -1.47
C ILE A 15 -32.23 -12.76 -0.12
N ARG A 16 -31.25 -13.67 -0.04
CA ARG A 16 -30.48 -13.91 1.18
C ARG A 16 -29.66 -12.68 1.61
N CYS A 17 -29.07 -11.96 0.66
CA CYS A 17 -28.27 -10.76 0.93
C CYS A 17 -29.15 -9.60 1.38
N SER A 18 -30.29 -9.35 0.73
CA SER A 18 -31.26 -8.32 1.17
C SER A 18 -31.79 -8.61 2.58
N PHE A 19 -32.04 -9.89 2.90
CA PHE A 19 -32.58 -10.31 4.19
C PHE A 19 -31.55 -10.19 5.33
N TRP A 20 -30.32 -10.63 5.07
CA TRP A 20 -29.22 -10.50 6.02
C TRP A 20 -28.77 -9.05 6.19
N PHE A 21 -28.79 -8.25 5.11
CA PHE A 21 -28.53 -6.81 5.14
C PHE A 21 -29.51 -6.10 6.06
N VAL A 22 -30.83 -6.23 5.87
CA VAL A 22 -31.79 -5.52 6.70
C VAL A 22 -31.83 -6.05 8.14
N SER A 23 -31.61 -7.35 8.36
CA SER A 23 -31.50 -7.90 9.73
C SER A 23 -30.28 -7.39 10.48
N ARG A 24 -29.15 -7.20 9.78
CA ARG A 24 -27.90 -6.70 10.35
C ARG A 24 -27.88 -5.17 10.45
N GLU A 25 -28.45 -4.45 9.48
CA GLU A 25 -28.65 -3.00 9.54
C GLU A 25 -29.66 -2.63 10.63
N LEU A 26 -30.78 -3.32 10.79
CA LEU A 26 -31.70 -3.04 11.91
C LEU A 26 -31.04 -3.29 13.28
N ALA A 27 -30.16 -4.29 13.39
CA ALA A 27 -29.34 -4.52 14.58
C ALA A 27 -28.24 -3.44 14.76
N CYS A 28 -27.64 -2.96 13.66
CA CYS A 28 -26.62 -1.91 13.69
C CYS A 28 -27.23 -0.52 13.93
N LEU A 29 -28.45 -0.27 13.46
CA LEU A 29 -29.29 0.93 13.66
C LEU A 29 -29.73 1.06 15.12
N THR A 30 -29.92 -0.06 15.83
CA THR A 30 -30.20 -0.06 17.27
C THR A 30 -28.95 0.28 18.09
N GLU A 31 -27.75 -0.16 17.67
CA GLU A 31 -26.46 0.29 18.23
C GLU A 31 -26.10 1.74 17.82
N ARG A 32 -26.70 2.25 16.72
CA ARG A 32 -26.40 3.57 16.11
C ARG A 32 -26.78 4.77 16.98
N ARG A 33 -27.72 4.62 17.93
CA ARG A 33 -28.06 5.69 18.89
C ARG A 33 -26.90 6.03 19.85
N GLU A 34 -25.94 5.13 20.05
CA GLU A 34 -24.79 5.34 20.94
C GLU A 34 -23.49 5.67 20.16
N ALA A 35 -23.38 5.27 18.90
CA ALA A 35 -22.15 5.40 18.10
C ALA A 35 -22.04 6.71 17.26
N GLU A 36 -23.15 7.38 16.94
CA GLU A 36 -23.13 8.61 16.13
C GLU A 36 -22.41 9.78 16.81
N SER A 37 -22.30 9.81 18.15
CA SER A 37 -21.46 10.79 18.87
C SER A 37 -19.95 10.47 18.81
N ALA A 38 -19.55 9.21 18.57
CA ALA A 38 -18.14 8.81 18.51
C ALA A 38 -17.58 8.82 17.08
N PHE A 39 -18.42 8.53 16.08
CA PHE A 39 -18.02 8.39 14.67
C PHE A 39 -17.43 9.68 14.06
N PHE A 40 -17.92 10.86 14.47
CA PHE A 40 -17.39 12.15 13.98
C PHE A 40 -16.07 12.58 14.64
N LEU A 41 -15.66 11.95 15.74
CA LEU A 41 -14.46 12.33 16.50
C LEU A 41 -13.22 11.47 16.18
N THR A 42 -13.38 10.34 15.49
CA THR A 42 -12.28 9.37 15.24
C THR A 42 -11.78 9.31 13.80
N LEU A 43 -12.28 10.15 12.89
CA LEU A 43 -11.76 10.24 11.52
C LEU A 43 -10.53 11.14 11.49
N ASP A 44 -9.48 10.67 10.82
CA ASP A 44 -8.18 11.35 10.66
C ASP A 44 -8.38 12.76 10.05
N PRO A 45 -7.95 13.85 10.73
CA PRO A 45 -8.21 15.23 10.29
C PRO A 45 -7.70 15.56 8.88
N LEU A 46 -6.72 14.80 8.37
CA LEU A 46 -6.11 15.03 7.06
C LEU A 46 -7.03 14.68 5.87
N ALA A 47 -8.18 14.05 6.10
CA ALA A 47 -9.19 13.79 5.06
C ALA A 47 -10.24 14.92 4.92
N PHE A 48 -10.24 15.93 5.79
CA PHE A 48 -11.33 16.91 5.91
C PHE A 48 -11.12 18.25 5.17
N ASP A 49 -9.91 18.56 4.70
CA ASP A 49 -9.61 19.86 4.07
C ASP A 49 -10.27 20.10 2.69
N VAL A 50 -11.05 19.15 2.16
CA VAL A 50 -11.72 19.29 0.85
C VAL A 50 -13.24 19.50 0.98
N ILE A 51 -13.83 19.46 2.19
CA ILE A 51 -15.30 19.54 2.35
C ILE A 51 -15.71 20.50 3.49
N SER A 52 -15.23 21.74 3.46
CA SER A 52 -15.79 22.80 4.30
C SER A 52 -16.23 24.00 3.46
N SER A 53 -17.38 23.87 2.82
CA SER A 53 -18.26 24.99 2.43
C SER A 53 -19.58 24.42 1.92
N ALA A 54 -20.60 24.39 2.79
CA ALA A 54 -22.03 24.57 2.51
C ALA A 54 -22.94 23.72 3.44
N ASP A 55 -23.73 24.45 4.24
CA ASP A 55 -25.05 24.13 4.75
C ASP A 55 -25.30 22.84 5.55
N VAL A 56 -25.09 22.95 6.86
CA VAL A 56 -25.78 22.09 7.85
C VAL A 56 -27.15 22.70 8.12
N ALA A 57 -28.15 22.32 7.31
CA ALA A 57 -29.55 22.46 7.69
C ALA A 57 -29.99 21.18 8.42
N THR A 58 -30.17 21.28 9.73
CA THR A 58 -30.84 20.25 10.54
C THR A 58 -32.29 20.12 10.07
N SER A 59 -32.58 19.09 9.27
CA SER A 59 -33.96 18.67 9.00
C SER A 59 -34.36 17.61 10.03
N SER A 60 -35.22 18.02 10.96
CA SER A 60 -35.98 17.13 11.83
C SER A 60 -37.02 16.39 10.98
N ILE A 61 -36.82 15.08 10.79
CA ILE A 61 -37.85 14.22 10.20
C ILE A 61 -38.82 13.85 11.31
N SER A 62 -40.04 14.41 11.27
CA SER A 62 -41.17 13.91 12.05
C SER A 62 -41.69 12.63 11.42
N PHE A 63 -41.62 11.51 12.16
CA PHE A 63 -42.30 10.28 11.81
C PHE A 63 -43.78 10.41 12.20
N GLN A 64 -44.69 10.39 11.21
CA GLN A 64 -46.10 10.06 11.48
C GLN A 64 -46.21 8.53 11.59
N GLU A 65 -46.67 8.06 12.75
CA GLU A 65 -47.06 6.67 12.99
C GLU A 65 -48.26 6.30 12.11
N ASN A 66 -47.99 5.69 10.95
CA ASN A 66 -49.01 4.95 10.22
C ASN A 66 -48.81 3.45 10.48
N ALA A 67 -49.61 2.91 11.38
CA ALA A 67 -49.71 1.47 11.61
C ALA A 67 -50.36 0.80 10.38
N PHE A 68 -49.56 0.13 9.56
CA PHE A 68 -50.07 -0.77 8.52
C PHE A 68 -50.24 -2.18 9.09
N ILE A 69 -51.49 -2.60 9.26
CA ILE A 69 -51.84 -3.98 9.58
C ILE A 69 -51.74 -4.81 8.29
N LEU A 70 -50.76 -5.71 8.23
CA LEU A 70 -50.72 -6.76 7.21
C LEU A 70 -51.69 -7.88 7.61
N ASN A 71 -52.83 -7.99 6.92
CA ASN A 71 -53.69 -9.17 7.01
C ASN A 71 -52.98 -10.37 6.36
N MET A 72 -52.20 -11.09 7.16
CA MET A 72 -51.73 -12.45 6.88
C MET A 72 -52.78 -13.44 7.36
N GLU A 73 -53.93 -13.48 6.70
CA GLU A 73 -54.86 -14.60 6.89
C GLU A 73 -54.31 -15.82 6.11
N THR A 74 -54.21 -16.96 6.81
CA THR A 74 -53.87 -18.33 6.34
C THR A 74 -52.49 -18.93 6.67
N ILE A 75 -51.89 -18.66 7.83
CA ILE A 75 -51.02 -19.64 8.51
C ILE A 75 -51.28 -19.61 10.02
N PRO A 76 -51.70 -20.71 10.69
CA PRO A 76 -51.86 -20.72 12.14
C PRO A 76 -50.48 -20.71 12.82
N LEU A 77 -50.13 -19.58 13.43
CA LEU A 77 -48.92 -19.39 14.24
C LEU A 77 -48.95 -20.13 15.60
N SER A 78 -50.04 -20.85 15.90
CA SER A 78 -50.30 -21.48 17.20
C SER A 78 -49.44 -22.71 17.52
N SER A 79 -48.47 -23.09 16.69
CA SER A 79 -47.64 -24.29 16.88
C SER A 79 -46.16 -24.01 17.19
N ILE A 80 -45.76 -22.75 17.34
CA ILE A 80 -44.36 -22.37 17.58
C ILE A 80 -44.16 -22.06 19.06
N HIS A 81 -43.59 -23.00 19.81
CA HIS A 81 -43.23 -22.82 21.21
C HIS A 81 -41.92 -22.00 21.31
N LEU A 82 -42.01 -20.67 21.40
CA LEU A 82 -40.86 -19.79 21.62
C LEU A 82 -40.55 -19.69 23.12
N SER A 83 -39.59 -20.46 23.59
CA SER A 83 -39.07 -20.35 24.96
C SER A 83 -37.97 -19.27 25.02
N LYS A 84 -38.39 -18.01 25.21
CA LYS A 84 -37.72 -16.97 26.02
C LYS A 84 -38.47 -15.65 25.86
N GLN A 85 -39.08 -15.21 26.96
CA GLN A 85 -39.81 -13.96 27.07
C GLN A 85 -38.85 -12.76 26.98
N ASN A 86 -38.98 -11.95 25.92
CA ASN A 86 -38.69 -10.53 25.97
C ASN A 86 -40.04 -9.80 25.80
N ALA A 87 -40.40 -8.98 26.78
CA ALA A 87 -41.76 -8.52 27.04
C ALA A 87 -42.28 -7.38 26.12
N VAL A 88 -41.76 -7.24 24.90
CA VAL A 88 -42.37 -6.39 23.86
C VAL A 88 -42.28 -7.16 22.54
N GLY A 89 -43.42 -7.64 22.06
CA GLY A 89 -43.55 -8.64 21.00
C GLY A 89 -43.26 -8.12 19.59
N TYR A 90 -42.01 -7.75 19.32
CA TYR A 90 -41.51 -7.57 17.96
C TYR A 90 -40.47 -8.64 17.66
N LEU A 91 -40.79 -9.54 16.73
CA LEU A 91 -39.78 -10.43 16.14
C LEU A 91 -38.78 -9.56 15.39
N SER A 92 -37.49 -9.63 15.73
CA SER A 92 -36.47 -8.93 14.95
C SER A 92 -36.41 -9.53 13.53
N CYS A 93 -35.95 -8.77 12.54
CA CYS A 93 -35.76 -9.32 11.19
C CYS A 93 -34.83 -10.55 11.22
N ARG A 94 -33.84 -10.58 12.13
CA ARG A 94 -33.01 -11.77 12.36
C ARG A 94 -33.85 -12.95 12.82
N ASP A 95 -34.76 -12.78 13.78
CA ASP A 95 -35.63 -13.85 14.28
C ASP A 95 -36.58 -14.36 13.19
N VAL A 96 -37.15 -13.47 12.37
CA VAL A 96 -37.97 -13.87 11.22
C VAL A 96 -37.13 -14.59 10.17
N THR A 97 -35.88 -14.17 9.94
CA THR A 97 -34.92 -14.86 9.04
C THR A 97 -34.68 -16.27 9.51
N GLU A 98 -34.33 -16.39 10.79
CA GLU A 98 -33.84 -17.61 11.40
C GLU A 98 -34.98 -18.61 11.57
N LEU A 99 -36.19 -18.13 11.91
CA LEU A 99 -37.42 -18.91 11.90
C LEU A 99 -37.74 -19.42 10.48
N THR A 100 -37.70 -18.54 9.48
CA THR A 100 -38.00 -18.92 8.08
C THR A 100 -36.95 -19.89 7.53
N LEU A 101 -35.67 -19.68 7.81
CA LEU A 101 -34.58 -20.57 7.41
C LEU A 101 -34.64 -21.90 8.17
N ASN A 102 -34.93 -21.91 9.47
CA ASN A 102 -35.10 -23.14 10.24
C ASN A 102 -36.30 -23.95 9.75
N MET A 103 -37.42 -23.31 9.41
CA MET A 103 -38.58 -23.97 8.81
C MET A 103 -38.25 -24.59 7.45
N LEU A 104 -37.43 -23.92 6.64
CA LEU A 104 -37.03 -24.40 5.31
C LEU A 104 -35.95 -25.50 5.37
N LEU A 105 -34.97 -25.38 6.27
CA LEU A 105 -33.80 -26.26 6.34
C LEU A 105 -34.04 -27.49 7.22
N ASN A 106 -34.78 -27.36 8.33
CA ASN A 106 -35.05 -28.48 9.23
C ASN A 106 -36.35 -29.21 8.87
N GLY A 107 -37.18 -28.62 8.00
CA GLY A 107 -38.41 -29.23 7.46
C GLY A 107 -38.23 -30.00 6.15
N THR A 108 -37.02 -30.02 5.56
CA THR A 108 -36.73 -30.78 4.34
C THR A 108 -35.90 -32.04 4.67
N PRO A 109 -36.38 -33.26 4.33
CA PRO A 109 -35.60 -34.47 4.55
C PRO A 109 -34.32 -34.42 3.71
N LYS A 110 -33.17 -34.78 4.31
CA LYS A 110 -31.86 -34.81 3.63
C LYS A 110 -31.98 -35.54 2.28
N PRO A 111 -31.46 -34.97 1.17
CA PRO A 111 -31.50 -35.64 -0.12
C PRO A 111 -30.63 -36.90 -0.04
N ARG A 112 -31.25 -38.08 -0.13
CA ARG A 112 -30.52 -39.32 -0.37
C ARG A 112 -30.06 -39.33 -1.83
N GLU A 113 -28.81 -39.77 -2.06
CA GLU A 113 -28.13 -39.72 -3.36
C GLU A 113 -28.80 -40.53 -4.47
N HIS A 114 -29.85 -41.30 -4.17
CA HIS A 114 -30.56 -42.13 -5.12
C HIS A 114 -32.06 -41.79 -5.10
N GLY A 115 -32.49 -40.92 -6.03
CA GLY A 115 -33.91 -40.77 -6.40
C GLY A 115 -34.84 -40.24 -5.30
N GLY A 116 -34.41 -39.25 -4.52
CA GLY A 116 -35.25 -38.65 -3.49
C GLY A 116 -36.63 -38.20 -4.02
N PRO A 117 -37.71 -38.34 -3.23
CA PRO A 117 -39.06 -38.02 -3.64
C PRO A 117 -39.15 -36.56 -4.07
N ARG A 118 -39.87 -36.30 -5.17
CA ARG A 118 -40.14 -34.94 -5.64
C ARG A 118 -40.75 -34.13 -4.48
N PRO A 119 -40.36 -32.86 -4.31
CA PRO A 119 -40.97 -31.99 -3.30
C PRO A 119 -42.48 -32.08 -3.38
N THR A 120 -43.13 -32.27 -2.25
CA THR A 120 -44.59 -32.39 -2.25
C THR A 120 -45.21 -31.09 -2.79
N GLN A 121 -46.42 -31.18 -3.35
CA GLN A 121 -47.14 -30.00 -3.82
C GLN A 121 -47.27 -28.94 -2.71
N GLN A 122 -47.41 -29.39 -1.46
CA GLN A 122 -47.45 -28.54 -0.26
C GLN A 122 -46.12 -27.82 0.01
N GLN A 123 -44.98 -28.51 -0.07
CA GLN A 123 -43.66 -27.88 0.06
C GLN A 123 -43.42 -26.86 -1.05
N THR A 124 -43.87 -27.17 -2.27
CA THR A 124 -43.77 -26.26 -3.41
C THR A 124 -44.64 -25.01 -3.20
N ALA A 125 -45.87 -25.17 -2.67
CA ALA A 125 -46.75 -24.06 -2.32
C ALA A 125 -46.14 -23.17 -1.23
N HIS A 126 -45.60 -23.77 -0.16
CA HIS A 126 -44.95 -23.04 0.93
C HIS A 126 -43.73 -22.22 0.43
N LEU A 127 -42.88 -22.82 -0.41
CA LEU A 127 -41.76 -22.11 -1.03
C LEU A 127 -42.20 -20.94 -1.92
N ARG A 128 -43.36 -21.04 -2.60
CA ARG A 128 -43.92 -19.92 -3.37
C ARG A 128 -44.39 -18.81 -2.44
N SER A 129 -45.08 -19.14 -1.34
CA SER A 129 -45.52 -18.16 -0.35
C SER A 129 -44.34 -17.43 0.28
N VAL A 130 -43.30 -18.14 0.72
CA VAL A 130 -42.08 -17.52 1.27
C VAL A 130 -41.43 -16.57 0.25
N ARG A 131 -41.29 -17.00 -1.01
CA ARG A 131 -40.75 -16.12 -2.07
C ARG A 131 -41.61 -14.88 -2.29
N ALA A 132 -42.94 -15.01 -2.24
CA ALA A 132 -43.85 -13.89 -2.39
C ALA A 132 -43.67 -12.89 -1.23
N VAL A 133 -43.62 -13.37 0.01
CA VAL A 133 -43.38 -12.52 1.19
C VAL A 133 -42.02 -11.83 1.11
N CYS A 134 -40.95 -12.55 0.80
CA CYS A 134 -39.63 -11.94 0.61
C CYS A 134 -39.61 -10.90 -0.50
N LYS A 135 -40.33 -11.14 -1.61
CA LYS A 135 -40.45 -10.19 -2.72
C LYS A 135 -41.18 -8.92 -2.27
N THR A 136 -42.36 -9.06 -1.64
CA THR A 136 -43.13 -7.93 -1.11
C THR A 136 -42.31 -7.11 -0.13
N TRP A 137 -41.55 -7.79 0.74
CA TRP A 137 -40.71 -7.11 1.70
C TRP A 137 -39.54 -6.36 1.04
N MET A 138 -38.92 -6.94 0.01
CA MET A 138 -37.91 -6.27 -0.79
C MET A 138 -38.48 -5.01 -1.49
N GLU A 139 -39.69 -5.11 -2.05
CA GLU A 139 -40.38 -3.98 -2.66
C GLU A 139 -40.74 -2.90 -1.64
N MET A 140 -41.13 -3.29 -0.42
CA MET A 140 -41.35 -2.34 0.68
C MET A 140 -40.05 -1.66 1.08
N VAL A 141 -38.97 -2.41 1.24
CA VAL A 141 -37.65 -1.87 1.58
C VAL A 141 -37.19 -0.88 0.50
N ASP A 142 -37.31 -1.24 -0.77
CA ASP A 142 -36.95 -0.38 -1.90
C ASP A 142 -37.83 0.89 -1.99
N ARG A 143 -39.07 0.86 -1.47
CA ARG A 143 -39.97 2.03 -1.42
C ARG A 143 -39.76 2.91 -0.18
N ILE A 144 -39.46 2.31 0.96
CA ILE A 144 -39.38 3.00 2.26
C ILE A 144 -37.97 3.56 2.48
N PHE A 145 -36.93 2.80 2.13
CA PHE A 145 -35.56 3.20 2.37
C PHE A 145 -34.97 3.90 1.16
N THR A 146 -34.68 5.18 1.32
CA THR A 146 -33.80 5.90 0.39
C THR A 146 -32.36 5.55 0.71
N PHE A 147 -31.78 4.64 -0.07
CA PHE A 147 -30.37 4.27 0.11
C PHE A 147 -29.46 5.43 -0.25
N GLN A 148 -28.94 6.09 0.78
CA GLN A 148 -27.91 7.12 0.64
C GLN A 148 -26.52 6.50 0.45
N SER A 149 -25.61 7.28 -0.15
CA SER A 149 -24.21 6.89 -0.34
C SER A 149 -23.44 6.62 0.95
N CYS A 150 -23.82 7.22 2.06
CA CYS A 150 -23.20 6.95 3.36
C CYS A 150 -23.37 5.48 3.79
N HIS A 151 -24.49 4.83 3.43
CA HIS A 151 -24.70 3.39 3.70
C HIS A 151 -23.72 2.53 2.92
N LEU A 152 -23.42 2.89 1.66
CA LEU A 152 -22.40 2.19 0.88
C LEU A 152 -21.02 2.34 1.51
N LEU A 153 -20.65 3.57 1.88
CA LEU A 153 -19.36 3.83 2.54
C LEU A 153 -19.24 3.06 3.86
N LEU A 154 -20.30 3.00 4.65
CA LEU A 154 -20.34 2.21 5.88
C LEU A 154 -20.19 0.71 5.60
N ALA A 155 -20.88 0.18 4.58
CA ALA A 155 -20.75 -1.21 4.17
C ALA A 155 -19.31 -1.55 3.73
N ILE A 156 -18.66 -0.66 2.97
CA ILE A 156 -17.24 -0.80 2.59
C ILE A 156 -16.34 -0.74 3.82
N HIS A 157 -16.58 0.21 4.72
CA HIS A 157 -15.83 0.36 5.97
C HIS A 157 -15.88 -0.91 6.82
N ARG A 158 -17.05 -1.56 6.87
CA ARG A 158 -17.29 -2.83 7.58
C ARG A 158 -16.92 -4.06 6.76
N MET A 159 -16.30 -3.89 5.58
CA MET A 159 -15.85 -4.95 4.67
C MET A 159 -16.95 -5.95 4.29
N CYS A 160 -18.17 -5.44 4.12
CA CYS A 160 -19.36 -6.25 3.98
C CYS A 160 -19.73 -6.45 2.50
N ASN A 161 -19.07 -7.41 1.83
CA ASN A 161 -19.17 -7.66 0.38
C ASN A 161 -20.62 -7.71 -0.15
N GLU A 162 -21.49 -8.46 0.52
CA GLU A 162 -22.89 -8.62 0.07
C GLU A 162 -23.69 -7.32 0.20
N SER A 163 -23.44 -6.54 1.27
CA SER A 163 -24.07 -5.23 1.45
C SER A 163 -23.60 -4.24 0.38
N VAL A 164 -22.30 -4.25 0.07
CA VAL A 164 -21.74 -3.44 -1.03
C VAL A 164 -22.41 -3.82 -2.35
N ARG A 165 -22.47 -5.12 -2.66
CA ARG A 165 -23.08 -5.63 -3.89
C ARG A 165 -24.58 -5.28 -3.99
N PHE A 166 -25.28 -5.32 -2.86
CA PHE A 166 -26.69 -4.93 -2.80
C PHE A 166 -26.87 -3.42 -3.02
N LEU A 167 -26.08 -2.60 -2.33
CA LEU A 167 -26.19 -1.15 -2.33
C LEU A 167 -25.71 -0.52 -3.64
N ILE A 168 -24.66 -1.06 -4.26
CA ILE A 168 -24.07 -0.50 -5.49
C ILE A 168 -25.07 -0.46 -6.66
N GLN A 169 -26.03 -1.38 -6.68
CA GLN A 169 -27.07 -1.46 -7.72
C GLN A 169 -28.22 -0.47 -7.50
N ARG A 170 -28.32 0.12 -6.30
CA ARG A 170 -29.48 0.90 -5.85
C ARG A 170 -29.15 2.35 -5.52
N VAL A 171 -27.92 2.62 -5.11
CA VAL A 171 -27.48 3.97 -4.74
C VAL A 171 -27.05 4.71 -6.01
N SER A 172 -27.64 5.88 -6.25
CA SER A 172 -27.09 6.85 -7.21
C SER A 172 -25.88 7.53 -6.57
N ILE A 173 -24.70 7.32 -7.15
CA ILE A 173 -23.42 7.76 -6.58
C ILE A 173 -22.78 8.71 -7.58
N ASP A 174 -22.54 9.95 -7.15
CA ASP A 174 -21.76 10.91 -7.91
C ASP A 174 -20.26 10.55 -7.91
N ARG A 175 -19.50 11.20 -8.79
CA ARG A 175 -18.07 10.91 -8.96
C ARG A 175 -17.25 11.09 -7.66
N HIS A 176 -17.58 12.07 -6.83
CA HIS A 176 -16.85 12.34 -5.59
C HIS A 176 -17.03 11.22 -4.57
N LYS A 177 -18.27 10.72 -4.43
CA LYS A 177 -18.57 9.59 -3.56
C LYS A 177 -17.98 8.28 -4.08
N TRP A 178 -17.87 8.11 -5.39
CA TRP A 178 -17.14 6.98 -5.97
C TRP A 178 -15.65 7.00 -5.61
N ASN A 179 -15.01 8.17 -5.71
CA ASN A 179 -13.63 8.34 -5.27
C ASN A 179 -13.49 7.96 -3.78
N ALA A 180 -14.36 8.48 -2.92
CA ALA A 180 -14.35 8.15 -1.50
C ALA A 180 -14.53 6.65 -1.24
N ALA A 181 -15.48 6.00 -1.93
CA ALA A 181 -15.73 4.57 -1.84
C ALA A 181 -14.51 3.75 -2.28
N MET A 182 -13.89 4.11 -3.40
CA MET A 182 -12.70 3.45 -3.93
C MET A 182 -11.49 3.62 -3.01
N SER A 183 -11.20 4.85 -2.56
CA SER A 183 -10.14 5.11 -1.59
C SER A 183 -10.34 4.34 -0.28
N LEU A 184 -11.57 4.29 0.22
CA LEU A 184 -11.89 3.53 1.43
C LEU A 184 -11.67 2.03 1.23
N ALA A 185 -12.10 1.47 0.10
CA ALA A 185 -11.90 0.06 -0.22
C ALA A 185 -10.41 -0.30 -0.36
N ILE A 186 -9.63 0.54 -1.05
CA ILE A 186 -8.16 0.40 -1.15
C ILE A 186 -7.52 0.48 0.23
N ASN A 187 -7.96 1.41 1.06
CA ASN A 187 -7.43 1.56 2.42
C ASN A 187 -7.68 0.35 3.32
N ARG A 188 -8.78 -0.36 3.07
CA ARG A 188 -9.15 -1.62 3.73
C ARG A 188 -8.59 -2.87 3.04
N GLU A 189 -7.88 -2.71 1.93
CA GLU A 189 -7.29 -3.79 1.14
C GLU A 189 -8.32 -4.86 0.70
N THR A 190 -9.57 -4.46 0.47
CA THR A 190 -10.67 -5.38 0.13
C THR A 190 -10.75 -5.65 -1.37
N TYR A 191 -9.98 -6.65 -1.84
CA TYR A 191 -9.92 -7.03 -3.25
C TYR A 191 -11.31 -7.25 -3.89
N ASP A 192 -12.19 -8.03 -3.24
CA ASP A 192 -13.53 -8.32 -3.76
C ASP A 192 -14.36 -7.06 -3.94
N ILE A 193 -14.38 -6.18 -2.93
CA ILE A 193 -15.10 -4.92 -2.97
C ILE A 193 -14.60 -4.08 -4.13
N ILE A 194 -13.29 -3.90 -4.27
CA ILE A 194 -12.70 -3.11 -5.36
C ILE A 194 -13.07 -3.72 -6.70
N GLN A 195 -12.99 -5.04 -6.83
CA GLN A 195 -13.39 -5.72 -8.06
C GLN A 195 -14.88 -5.48 -8.37
N TYR A 196 -15.76 -5.48 -7.37
CA TYR A 196 -17.17 -5.14 -7.55
C TYR A 196 -17.38 -3.67 -7.93
N LEU A 197 -16.68 -2.74 -7.27
CA LEU A 197 -16.74 -1.31 -7.61
C LEU A 197 -16.32 -1.11 -9.08
N LEU A 198 -15.26 -1.78 -9.54
CA LEU A 198 -14.76 -1.68 -10.93
C LEU A 198 -15.66 -2.37 -11.97
N LYS A 199 -16.30 -3.50 -11.61
CA LYS A 199 -17.16 -4.26 -12.54
C LYS A 199 -18.51 -3.60 -12.80
N HIS A 200 -19.10 -2.99 -11.78
CA HIS A 200 -20.50 -2.53 -11.84
C HIS A 200 -20.65 -1.06 -12.17
N THR A 201 -19.57 -0.41 -12.61
CA THR A 201 -19.55 1.03 -12.81
C THR A 201 -18.81 1.39 -14.09
N HIS A 202 -19.21 2.51 -14.70
CA HIS A 202 -18.39 3.20 -15.68
C HIS A 202 -17.29 4.05 -15.02
N TYR A 203 -16.97 3.77 -13.76
CA TYR A 203 -16.00 4.54 -13.00
C TYR A 203 -14.58 4.10 -13.35
N THR A 204 -13.77 5.05 -13.76
CA THR A 204 -12.33 4.87 -13.97
C THR A 204 -11.59 5.38 -12.73
N PRO A 205 -10.80 4.54 -12.03
CA PRO A 205 -9.94 4.98 -10.94
C PRO A 205 -9.07 6.17 -11.34
N GLN A 206 -8.83 7.09 -10.41
CA GLN A 206 -7.87 8.18 -10.61
C GLN A 206 -6.44 7.79 -10.25
N LEU A 207 -5.45 8.61 -10.65
CA LEU A 207 -4.04 8.43 -10.30
C LEU A 207 -3.82 8.31 -8.78
N ASP A 208 -4.57 9.07 -7.99
CA ASP A 208 -4.48 9.02 -6.52
C ASP A 208 -4.83 7.64 -5.96
N HIS A 209 -5.77 6.92 -6.58
CA HIS A 209 -6.13 5.56 -6.17
C HIS A 209 -4.99 4.56 -6.49
N LEU A 210 -4.31 4.75 -7.63
CA LEU A 210 -3.12 3.96 -7.96
C LEU A 210 -1.98 4.22 -6.98
N PHE A 211 -1.79 5.49 -6.61
CA PHE A 211 -0.81 5.88 -5.62
C PHE A 211 -1.13 5.30 -4.24
N GLN A 212 -2.40 5.37 -3.80
CA GLN A 212 -2.86 4.75 -2.55
C GLN A 212 -2.68 3.23 -2.56
N ALA A 213 -3.04 2.54 -3.65
CA ALA A 213 -2.82 1.10 -3.79
C ALA A 213 -1.32 0.75 -3.71
N CYS A 214 -0.47 1.61 -4.26
CA CYS A 214 0.98 1.49 -4.15
C CYS A 214 1.49 1.71 -2.71
N GLN A 215 0.89 2.65 -1.97
CA GLN A 215 1.17 2.87 -0.55
C GLN A 215 0.82 1.68 0.33
N LYS A 216 -0.06 0.79 -0.12
CA LYS A 216 -0.38 -0.47 0.57
C LYS A 216 0.60 -1.59 0.28
N GLY A 217 1.32 -1.54 -0.85
CA GLY A 217 2.32 -2.55 -1.20
C GLY A 217 1.76 -3.86 -1.73
N ASN A 218 0.43 -4.01 -1.77
CA ASN A 218 -0.21 -5.20 -2.30
C ASN A 218 -0.19 -5.17 -3.85
N VAL A 219 0.59 -6.07 -4.44
CA VAL A 219 0.78 -6.17 -5.90
C VAL A 219 -0.52 -6.48 -6.63
N GLN A 220 -1.35 -7.39 -6.11
CA GLN A 220 -2.62 -7.79 -6.74
C GLN A 220 -3.62 -6.64 -6.72
N LEU A 221 -3.70 -5.93 -5.60
CA LEU A 221 -4.51 -4.73 -5.43
C LEU A 221 -4.08 -3.65 -6.42
N PHE A 222 -2.79 -3.36 -6.49
CA PHE A 222 -2.24 -2.39 -7.44
C PHE A 222 -2.56 -2.76 -8.88
N GLN A 223 -2.35 -4.02 -9.27
CA GLN A 223 -2.67 -4.52 -10.60
C GLN A 223 -4.16 -4.38 -10.94
N LEU A 224 -5.04 -4.71 -10.01
CA LEU A 224 -6.49 -4.60 -10.20
C LEU A 224 -6.90 -3.15 -10.48
N VAL A 225 -6.43 -2.19 -9.66
CA VAL A 225 -6.73 -0.77 -9.85
C VAL A 225 -6.08 -0.25 -11.15
N ARG A 226 -4.86 -0.68 -11.46
CA ARG A 226 -4.11 -0.30 -12.67
C ARG A 226 -4.80 -0.74 -13.95
N GLN A 227 -5.35 -1.96 -14.00
CA GLN A 227 -6.02 -2.47 -15.20
C GLN A 227 -7.25 -1.65 -15.59
N ALA A 228 -7.94 -1.06 -14.60
CA ALA A 228 -9.09 -0.20 -14.83
C ALA A 228 -8.75 1.30 -14.86
N GLY A 229 -7.56 1.69 -14.39
CA GLY A 229 -7.15 3.08 -14.19
C GLY A 229 -6.39 3.69 -15.38
N PRO A 230 -6.06 4.99 -15.29
CA PRO A 230 -5.27 5.69 -16.30
C PRO A 230 -3.80 5.23 -16.28
N PRO A 231 -3.05 5.51 -17.36
CA PRO A 231 -1.61 5.35 -17.36
C PRO A 231 -0.98 6.24 -16.27
N PHE A 232 0.00 5.72 -15.52
CA PHE A 232 0.58 6.37 -14.33
C PHE A 232 2.05 6.80 -14.49
N HIS A 233 2.52 6.93 -15.72
CA HIS A 233 3.92 7.30 -16.02
C HIS A 233 4.34 8.61 -15.32
N THR A 234 3.43 9.58 -15.16
CA THR A 234 3.71 10.86 -14.50
C THR A 234 3.98 10.77 -12.99
N ILE A 235 3.44 9.75 -12.31
CA ILE A 235 3.60 9.56 -10.85
C ILE A 235 4.53 8.38 -10.51
N GLN A 236 5.10 7.72 -11.52
CA GLN A 236 5.86 6.50 -11.33
C GLN A 236 7.07 6.69 -10.40
N ARG A 237 7.84 7.77 -10.58
CA ARG A 237 8.99 8.06 -9.71
C ARG A 237 8.57 8.16 -8.24
N GLN A 238 7.45 8.82 -7.98
CA GLN A 238 6.91 8.96 -6.62
C GLN A 238 6.48 7.60 -6.06
N MET A 239 5.91 6.72 -6.90
CA MET A 239 5.54 5.37 -6.50
C MET A 239 6.76 4.51 -6.15
N TRP A 240 7.87 4.60 -6.91
CA TRP A 240 9.12 3.91 -6.58
C TRP A 240 9.68 4.38 -5.25
N ILE A 241 9.80 5.70 -5.04
CA ILE A 241 10.27 6.28 -3.78
C ILE A 241 9.38 5.83 -2.62
N ASN A 242 8.06 5.80 -2.81
CA ASN A 242 7.16 5.33 -1.78
C ASN A 242 7.36 3.83 -1.48
N CYS A 243 7.52 2.98 -2.48
CA CYS A 243 7.82 1.56 -2.28
C CYS A 243 9.15 1.36 -1.57
N LEU A 244 10.17 2.16 -1.89
CA LEU A 244 11.46 2.18 -1.21
C LEU A 244 11.31 2.50 0.29
N VAL A 245 10.65 3.62 0.61
CA VAL A 245 10.45 4.09 1.98
C VAL A 245 9.64 3.09 2.81
N LYS A 246 8.62 2.48 2.21
CA LYS A 246 7.76 1.48 2.86
C LYS A 246 8.31 0.05 2.79
N GLN A 247 9.45 -0.15 2.13
CA GLN A 247 10.10 -1.45 1.94
C GLN A 247 9.27 -2.50 1.16
N HIS A 248 8.41 -2.06 0.23
CA HIS A 248 7.55 -2.93 -0.58
C HIS A 248 8.31 -3.53 -1.79
N LYS A 249 9.20 -4.50 -1.54
CA LYS A 249 10.10 -5.10 -2.56
C LYS A 249 9.35 -5.69 -3.75
N ASP A 250 8.29 -6.46 -3.52
CA ASP A 250 7.55 -7.14 -4.60
C ASP A 250 6.83 -6.15 -5.52
N LEU A 251 6.24 -5.12 -4.94
CA LEU A 251 5.61 -4.06 -5.72
C LEU A 251 6.65 -3.23 -6.48
N LEU A 252 7.78 -2.92 -5.85
CA LEU A 252 8.87 -2.21 -6.52
C LEU A 252 9.42 -3.02 -7.71
N ARG A 253 9.64 -4.33 -7.53
CA ARG A 253 10.00 -5.25 -8.61
C ARG A 253 8.98 -5.17 -9.73
N HIS A 254 7.70 -5.33 -9.39
CA HIS A 254 6.61 -5.28 -10.35
C HIS A 254 6.55 -3.94 -11.13
N LEU A 255 6.82 -2.81 -10.46
CA LEU A 255 6.83 -1.49 -11.09
C LEU A 255 8.04 -1.26 -12.01
N ILE A 256 9.20 -1.86 -11.69
CA ILE A 256 10.44 -1.74 -12.49
C ILE A 256 10.39 -2.65 -13.72
N GLU A 257 9.90 -3.88 -13.56
CA GLU A 257 9.84 -4.88 -14.64
C GLU A 257 8.68 -4.65 -15.62
N HIS A 258 7.80 -3.68 -15.36
CA HIS A 258 6.56 -3.53 -16.13
C HIS A 258 6.83 -3.04 -17.58
N PRO A 259 6.45 -3.82 -18.61
CA PRO A 259 6.86 -3.59 -20.01
C PRO A 259 6.17 -2.41 -20.72
N GLN A 260 5.03 -1.93 -20.20
CA GLN A 260 4.27 -0.85 -20.86
C GLN A 260 4.76 0.56 -20.53
N LEU A 261 5.90 0.69 -19.87
CA LEU A 261 6.48 1.98 -19.61
C LEU A 261 7.50 2.23 -20.72
N PRO A 262 7.24 3.20 -21.61
CA PRO A 262 8.27 3.64 -22.52
C PRO A 262 9.33 4.33 -21.65
N PHE A 263 10.28 3.57 -21.13
CA PHE A 263 11.53 4.12 -20.63
C PHE A 263 12.22 4.71 -21.85
N LYS A 264 11.87 5.96 -22.18
CA LYS A 264 12.75 6.76 -23.01
C LYS A 264 14.06 6.83 -22.22
N GLN A 265 15.20 6.67 -22.89
CA GLN A 265 16.52 6.76 -22.26
C GLN A 265 16.68 8.00 -21.35
N THR A 266 15.88 9.04 -21.55
CA THR A 266 15.79 10.24 -20.71
C THR A 266 15.34 9.98 -19.27
N ASP A 267 14.54 8.94 -19.00
CA ASP A 267 14.09 8.59 -17.65
C ASP A 267 15.09 7.70 -16.88
N SER A 268 16.23 7.38 -17.51
CA SER A 268 17.36 6.70 -16.85
C SER A 268 17.84 7.44 -15.60
N ALA A 269 17.72 8.78 -15.57
CA ALA A 269 18.07 9.58 -14.41
C ALA A 269 17.23 9.21 -13.18
N ALA A 270 15.91 9.04 -13.34
CA ALA A 270 15.03 8.69 -12.23
C ALA A 270 15.32 7.29 -11.69
N LEU A 271 15.62 6.32 -12.57
CA LEU A 271 16.06 4.98 -12.16
C LEU A 271 17.42 5.01 -11.46
N CYS A 272 18.36 5.83 -11.93
CA CYS A 272 19.68 6.00 -11.31
C CYS A 272 19.57 6.56 -9.88
N GLU A 273 18.57 7.39 -9.61
CA GLU A 273 18.33 7.95 -8.28
C GLU A 273 17.74 6.93 -7.29
N ILE A 274 17.10 5.85 -7.75
CA ILE A 274 16.49 4.83 -6.88
C ILE A 274 17.54 4.22 -5.93
N LEU A 275 18.70 3.82 -6.46
CA LEU A 275 19.79 3.26 -5.63
C LEU A 275 20.29 4.29 -4.61
N SER A 276 20.43 5.55 -5.02
CA SER A 276 20.80 6.65 -4.12
C SER A 276 19.75 6.87 -3.03
N HIS A 277 18.46 6.82 -3.37
CA HIS A 277 17.38 6.89 -2.39
C HIS A 277 17.39 5.72 -1.41
N ALA A 278 17.62 4.49 -1.88
CA ALA A 278 17.77 3.32 -1.01
C ALA A 278 18.90 3.51 0.00
N VAL A 279 20.02 4.09 -0.44
CA VAL A 279 21.12 4.48 0.45
C VAL A 279 20.64 5.49 1.50
N THR A 280 19.88 6.51 1.11
CA THR A 280 19.41 7.55 2.06
C THR A 280 18.44 7.03 3.12
N HIS A 281 17.59 6.04 2.79
CA HIS A 281 16.54 5.54 3.69
C HIS A 281 17.01 4.42 4.64
N ASN A 282 18.31 4.23 4.77
CA ASN A 282 18.96 3.32 5.72
C ASN A 282 18.50 1.86 5.72
N SER A 283 17.98 1.37 4.59
CA SER A 283 17.62 -0.04 4.43
C SER A 283 18.69 -0.75 3.59
N ILE A 284 19.58 -1.49 4.26
CA ILE A 284 20.58 -2.35 3.58
C ILE A 284 19.85 -3.41 2.76
N ASP A 285 18.84 -4.06 3.33
CA ASP A 285 18.04 -5.10 2.66
C ASP A 285 17.39 -4.64 1.36
N MET A 286 16.97 -3.37 1.28
CA MET A 286 16.41 -2.79 0.07
C MET A 286 17.51 -2.46 -0.95
N LEU A 287 18.67 -2.00 -0.48
CA LEU A 287 19.83 -1.77 -1.34
C LEU A 287 20.34 -3.08 -1.95
N GLU A 288 20.45 -4.16 -1.16
CA GLU A 288 20.79 -5.51 -1.65
C GLU A 288 19.81 -5.96 -2.73
N PHE A 289 18.51 -5.89 -2.42
CA PHE A 289 17.46 -6.24 -3.37
C PHE A 289 17.56 -5.47 -4.69
N LEU A 290 17.87 -4.17 -4.65
CA LEU A 290 18.02 -3.36 -5.85
C LEU A 290 19.30 -3.64 -6.62
N LEU A 291 20.39 -3.95 -5.93
CA LEU A 291 21.64 -4.37 -6.56
C LEU A 291 21.43 -5.70 -7.30
N ASP A 292 20.79 -6.67 -6.64
CA ASP A 292 20.39 -7.93 -7.28
C ASP A 292 19.50 -7.67 -8.51
N LEU A 293 18.48 -6.83 -8.37
CA LEU A 293 17.60 -6.46 -9.49
C LEU A 293 18.40 -5.79 -10.63
N SER A 294 19.40 -4.97 -10.29
CA SER A 294 20.24 -4.32 -11.29
C SER A 294 21.09 -5.31 -12.08
N THR A 295 21.52 -6.43 -11.50
CA THR A 295 22.25 -7.45 -12.28
C THR A 295 21.40 -8.01 -13.41
N SER A 296 20.11 -8.21 -13.17
CA SER A 296 19.14 -8.75 -14.14
C SER A 296 18.60 -7.69 -15.10
N ASN A 297 18.65 -6.41 -14.73
CA ASN A 297 18.04 -5.32 -15.48
C ASN A 297 19.05 -4.23 -15.82
N GLU A 298 19.40 -4.11 -17.10
CA GLU A 298 20.35 -3.11 -17.61
C GLU A 298 19.87 -1.66 -17.39
N LEU A 299 18.58 -1.45 -17.09
CA LEU A 299 18.01 -0.11 -16.89
C LEU A 299 18.37 0.51 -15.52
N LEU A 300 18.83 -0.30 -14.56
CA LEU A 300 19.22 0.18 -13.22
C LEU A 300 20.69 0.67 -13.24
N GLY A 301 20.87 1.92 -13.66
CA GLY A 301 22.12 2.67 -13.52
C GLY A 301 22.31 3.27 -12.12
N GLY A 302 23.20 4.27 -11.99
CA GLY A 302 23.29 5.09 -10.77
C GLY A 302 24.12 4.53 -9.61
N HIS A 303 24.90 3.48 -9.84
CA HIS A 303 25.78 2.89 -8.82
C HIS A 303 26.80 3.90 -8.29
N SER A 304 27.37 4.71 -9.17
CA SER A 304 28.28 5.79 -8.80
C SER A 304 27.60 6.86 -7.95
N LEU A 305 26.35 7.22 -8.26
CA LEU A 305 25.56 8.17 -7.48
C LEU A 305 25.22 7.57 -6.10
N ALA A 306 24.83 6.30 -6.03
CA ALA A 306 24.57 5.61 -4.79
C ALA A 306 25.82 5.53 -3.91
N LEU A 307 26.98 5.21 -4.49
CA LEU A 307 28.27 5.19 -3.80
C LEU A 307 28.63 6.59 -3.28
N LYS A 308 28.41 7.63 -4.08
CA LYS A 308 28.56 9.03 -3.66
C LYS A 308 27.71 9.37 -2.46
N THR A 309 26.44 8.99 -2.49
CA THR A 309 25.52 9.23 -1.39
C THR A 309 25.94 8.46 -0.14
N ALA A 310 26.37 7.20 -0.28
CA ALA A 310 26.81 6.38 0.85
C ALA A 310 28.10 6.94 1.49
N SER A 311 29.04 7.36 0.66
CA SER A 311 30.28 8.05 1.04
C SER A 311 30.00 9.34 1.79
N TRP A 312 29.09 10.17 1.28
CA TRP A 312 28.72 11.43 1.94
C TRP A 312 28.06 11.18 3.31
N GLN A 313 27.20 10.16 3.41
CA GLN A 313 26.55 9.77 4.66
C GLN A 313 27.48 9.03 5.64
N GLY A 314 28.65 8.56 5.20
CA GLY A 314 29.53 7.73 6.02
C GLY A 314 28.97 6.33 6.29
N SER A 315 28.06 5.84 5.45
CA SER A 315 27.42 4.53 5.60
C SER A 315 28.36 3.41 5.11
N ILE A 316 29.28 2.97 5.97
CA ILE A 316 30.33 1.99 5.65
C ILE A 316 29.76 0.68 5.09
N ASP A 317 28.70 0.14 5.70
CA ASP A 317 28.13 -1.14 5.26
C ASP A 317 27.53 -1.04 3.85
N LYS A 318 26.87 0.08 3.54
CA LYS A 318 26.35 0.34 2.20
C LYS A 318 27.45 0.57 1.18
N MET A 319 28.54 1.25 1.56
CA MET A 319 29.72 1.37 0.70
C MET A 319 30.34 0.00 0.42
N LYS A 320 30.56 -0.83 1.45
CA LYS A 320 31.05 -2.21 1.30
C LYS A 320 30.17 -3.00 0.34
N LEU A 321 28.85 -2.93 0.53
CA LEU A 321 27.89 -3.62 -0.32
C LEU A 321 27.98 -3.14 -1.77
N LEU A 322 28.00 -1.82 -1.99
CA LEU A 322 28.11 -1.21 -3.31
C LEU A 322 29.44 -1.59 -4.00
N LEU A 323 30.58 -1.45 -3.31
CA LEU A 323 31.91 -1.74 -3.87
C LEU A 323 32.11 -3.23 -4.22
N ARG A 324 31.40 -4.14 -3.55
CA ARG A 324 31.40 -5.57 -3.91
C ARG A 324 30.60 -5.86 -5.18
N HIS A 325 29.69 -4.98 -5.57
CA HIS A 325 28.83 -5.20 -6.71
C HIS A 325 29.60 -4.97 -8.03
N PRO A 326 29.55 -5.90 -9.01
CA PRO A 326 30.39 -5.86 -10.20
C PRO A 326 30.15 -4.65 -11.12
N ARG A 327 28.98 -4.01 -11.02
CA ARG A 327 28.65 -2.80 -11.79
C ARG A 327 29.09 -1.50 -11.09
N THR A 328 29.56 -1.58 -9.86
CA THR A 328 30.07 -0.41 -9.15
C THR A 328 31.54 -0.22 -9.51
N ASP A 329 31.79 0.62 -10.50
CA ASP A 329 33.14 1.05 -10.84
C ASP A 329 33.39 2.46 -10.26
N ALA A 330 34.02 2.51 -9.09
CA ALA A 330 34.37 3.79 -8.47
C ALA A 330 35.54 4.48 -9.20
N THR A 331 36.27 3.77 -10.08
CA THR A 331 37.41 4.33 -10.82
C THR A 331 36.97 5.30 -11.91
N GLN A 332 35.79 5.09 -12.50
CA GLN A 332 35.24 5.96 -13.55
C GLN A 332 34.76 7.31 -13.01
N HIS A 333 34.38 7.35 -11.73
CA HIS A 333 33.86 8.55 -11.08
C HIS A 333 34.49 8.74 -9.70
N PRO A 334 35.79 9.09 -9.64
CA PRO A 334 36.50 9.27 -8.37
C PRO A 334 35.79 10.27 -7.44
N GLN A 335 35.12 11.29 -8.00
CA GLN A 335 34.32 12.27 -7.27
C GLN A 335 33.15 11.69 -6.46
N CYS A 336 32.87 10.39 -6.58
CA CYS A 336 31.92 9.69 -5.73
C CYS A 336 32.52 9.30 -4.38
N LEU A 337 33.84 9.35 -4.20
CA LEU A 337 34.52 8.97 -2.97
C LEU A 337 34.78 10.17 -2.04
N PHE A 338 33.90 11.17 -2.05
CA PHE A 338 33.97 12.31 -1.13
C PHE A 338 33.61 11.86 0.28
N THR A 339 34.59 11.36 1.03
CA THR A 339 34.40 10.93 2.41
C THR A 339 34.96 12.00 3.35
N ARG A 340 34.13 12.62 4.18
CA ARG A 340 34.62 13.28 5.40
C ARG A 340 34.82 12.30 6.55
N HIS A 341 34.41 11.07 6.34
CA HIS A 341 34.37 10.02 7.35
C HIS A 341 35.61 9.15 7.23
N VAL A 342 36.39 9.10 8.29
CA VAL A 342 37.63 8.32 8.39
C VAL A 342 37.42 6.85 8.04
N PRO A 343 36.38 6.15 8.55
CA PRO A 343 36.22 4.73 8.26
C PRO A 343 35.91 4.46 6.79
N SER A 344 35.28 5.42 6.08
CA SER A 344 35.05 5.30 4.65
C SER A 344 36.36 5.39 3.87
N PHE A 345 37.29 6.23 4.33
CA PHE A 345 38.62 6.35 3.73
C PHE A 345 39.47 5.10 3.99
N GLU A 346 39.44 4.58 5.23
CA GLU A 346 40.10 3.32 5.59
C GLU A 346 39.58 2.16 4.71
N LEU A 347 38.26 2.04 4.55
CA LEU A 347 37.65 1.06 3.65
C LEU A 347 38.19 1.16 2.21
N LEU A 348 38.39 2.37 1.69
CA LEU A 348 38.91 2.56 0.33
C LEU A 348 40.40 2.25 0.24
N LEU A 349 41.18 2.43 1.31
CA LEU A 349 42.59 2.03 1.34
C LEU A 349 42.79 0.51 1.49
N GLU A 350 41.80 -0.20 2.00
CA GLU A 350 41.80 -1.66 2.08
C GLU A 350 41.65 -2.31 0.70
N ASP A 351 40.97 -1.66 -0.24
CA ASP A 351 40.79 -2.14 -1.62
C ASP A 351 41.92 -1.63 -2.53
N GLU A 352 42.83 -2.53 -2.94
CA GLU A 352 43.95 -2.21 -3.83
C GLU A 352 43.50 -1.59 -5.16
N LYS A 353 42.29 -1.91 -5.66
CA LYS A 353 41.76 -1.32 -6.90
C LYS A 353 41.41 0.16 -6.72
N MET A 354 41.15 0.60 -5.50
CA MET A 354 40.79 1.97 -5.18
C MET A 354 42.01 2.84 -4.93
N VAL A 355 43.19 2.26 -4.64
CA VAL A 355 44.42 3.02 -4.38
C VAL A 355 44.77 4.01 -5.51
N PRO A 356 44.75 3.65 -6.81
CA PRO A 356 44.98 4.60 -7.90
C PRO A 356 43.92 5.72 -7.98
N VAL A 357 42.66 5.39 -7.67
CA VAL A 357 41.55 6.36 -7.66
C VAL A 357 41.73 7.38 -6.55
N MET A 358 42.09 6.89 -5.37
CA MET A 358 42.41 7.71 -4.19
C MET A 358 43.61 8.61 -4.46
N PHE A 359 44.59 8.10 -5.20
CA PHE A 359 45.75 8.86 -5.64
C PHE A 359 45.37 10.01 -6.59
N GLU A 360 44.53 9.78 -7.61
CA GLU A 360 44.06 10.86 -8.50
C GLU A 360 43.22 11.91 -7.75
N LEU A 361 42.34 11.49 -6.84
CA LEU A 361 41.57 12.41 -5.99
C LEU A 361 42.47 13.28 -5.12
N PHE A 362 43.51 12.67 -4.55
CA PHE A 362 44.48 13.38 -3.74
C PHE A 362 45.26 14.39 -4.58
N ARG A 363 45.74 13.99 -5.76
CA ARG A 363 46.42 14.87 -6.72
C ARG A 363 45.55 16.06 -7.14
N GLU A 364 44.29 15.82 -7.48
CA GLU A 364 43.34 16.87 -7.86
C GLU A 364 43.12 17.85 -6.69
N GLY A 365 42.94 17.32 -5.47
CA GLY A 365 42.79 18.11 -4.24
C GLY A 365 44.01 18.99 -3.95
N VAL A 366 45.22 18.43 -4.05
CA VAL A 366 46.49 19.15 -3.86
C VAL A 366 46.69 20.21 -4.93
N THR A 367 46.44 19.88 -6.20
CA THR A 367 46.60 20.83 -7.31
C THR A 367 45.66 22.03 -7.14
N ARG A 368 44.40 21.80 -6.72
CA ARG A 368 43.48 22.88 -6.36
C ARG A 368 44.02 23.72 -5.21
N TRP A 369 44.57 23.10 -4.16
CA TRP A 369 45.15 23.81 -3.03
C TRP A 369 46.34 24.71 -3.45
N VAL A 370 47.28 24.19 -4.23
CA VAL A 370 48.46 24.93 -4.71
C VAL A 370 48.07 26.09 -5.64
N SER A 371 46.98 25.96 -6.40
CA SER A 371 46.49 27.02 -7.30
C SER A 371 45.85 28.23 -6.59
N GLY A 372 45.89 28.30 -5.26
CA GLY A 372 45.32 29.40 -4.48
C GLY A 372 43.78 29.40 -4.44
N ARG A 373 43.12 28.43 -5.08
CA ARG A 373 41.69 28.18 -4.85
C ARG A 373 41.58 27.54 -3.47
N ALA A 374 41.12 28.33 -2.49
CA ALA A 374 40.95 27.88 -1.12
C ALA A 374 40.28 26.50 -1.11
N PRO A 375 40.99 25.43 -0.70
CA PRO A 375 40.38 24.12 -0.63
C PRO A 375 39.21 24.23 0.35
N ARG A 376 38.11 23.53 0.06
CA ARG A 376 36.99 23.42 1.00
C ARG A 376 37.45 22.56 2.20
N ARG A 377 38.22 23.18 3.10
CA ARG A 377 38.71 22.72 4.42
C ARG A 377 39.67 21.51 4.43
N HIS A 378 40.81 21.72 5.10
CA HIS A 378 41.71 20.89 5.93
C HIS A 378 41.79 19.34 5.85
N TYR A 379 40.99 18.64 5.04
CA TYR A 379 40.92 17.17 5.08
C TYR A 379 42.29 16.50 4.85
N VAL A 380 43.03 16.95 3.83
CA VAL A 380 44.36 16.41 3.51
C VAL A 380 45.37 16.58 4.67
N ALA A 381 45.26 17.66 5.45
CA ALA A 381 46.17 17.94 6.56
C ALA A 381 45.77 17.24 7.87
N GLU A 382 44.48 16.92 8.03
CA GLU A 382 43.93 16.25 9.21
C GLU A 382 43.88 14.73 9.06
N LEU A 383 43.80 14.23 7.82
CA LEU A 383 43.70 12.81 7.51
C LEU A 383 44.76 11.95 8.21
N PRO A 384 46.06 12.32 8.25
CA PRO A 384 47.06 11.54 8.98
C PRO A 384 46.75 11.35 10.47
N ILE A 385 46.13 12.33 11.11
CA ILE A 385 45.81 12.27 12.55
C ILE A 385 44.69 11.26 12.80
N LEU A 386 43.77 11.18 11.83
CA LEU A 386 42.53 10.46 11.96
C LEU A 386 42.69 8.95 11.69
N LEU A 387 43.63 8.56 10.82
CA LEU A 387 43.93 7.16 10.54
C LEU A 387 44.54 6.47 11.76
N LYS A 388 44.03 5.29 12.09
CA LYS A 388 44.49 4.51 13.26
C LYS A 388 45.45 3.40 12.90
N GLU A 389 45.37 2.88 11.68
CA GLU A 389 46.20 1.76 11.23
C GLU A 389 47.50 2.25 10.59
N ILE A 390 48.64 1.72 11.07
CA ILE A 390 49.97 2.04 10.53
C ILE A 390 50.06 1.68 9.03
N ALA A 391 49.43 0.57 8.63
CA ALA A 391 49.39 0.17 7.22
C ALA A 391 48.73 1.23 6.33
N HIS A 392 47.60 1.80 6.76
CA HIS A 392 46.89 2.87 6.04
C HIS A 392 47.72 4.15 5.96
N LEU A 393 48.42 4.52 7.04
CA LEU A 393 49.34 5.65 7.05
C LEU A 393 50.51 5.46 6.08
N ARG A 394 51.10 4.27 6.02
CA ARG A 394 52.17 3.94 5.08
C ARG A 394 51.68 3.99 3.62
N LYS A 395 50.48 3.45 3.32
CA LYS A 395 49.86 3.58 2.00
C LYS A 395 49.63 5.04 1.62
N LEU A 396 49.06 5.85 2.53
CA LEU A 396 48.87 7.28 2.33
C LEU A 396 50.19 8.00 2.08
N LYS A 397 51.25 7.68 2.84
CA LYS A 397 52.60 8.23 2.62
C LYS A 397 53.09 7.96 1.20
N ASN A 398 52.96 6.72 0.73
CA ASN A 398 53.40 6.33 -0.62
C ASN A 398 52.63 7.13 -1.70
N ILE A 399 51.31 7.25 -1.55
CA ILE A 399 50.45 8.06 -2.42
C ILE A 399 50.96 9.51 -2.47
N ILE A 400 51.25 10.12 -1.31
CA ILE A 400 51.72 11.52 -1.24
C ILE A 400 53.08 11.68 -1.90
N CYS A 401 54.02 10.76 -1.66
CA CYS A 401 55.36 10.81 -2.26
C CYS A 401 55.31 10.73 -3.79
N GLU A 402 54.36 9.97 -4.34
CA GLU A 402 54.18 9.83 -5.79
C GLU A 402 53.46 11.05 -6.40
N VAL A 403 52.58 11.74 -5.68
CA VAL A 403 51.92 12.97 -6.15
C VAL A 403 52.85 14.20 -6.07
N ASP A 404 53.61 14.33 -4.98
CA ASP A 404 54.29 15.57 -4.61
C ASP A 404 55.77 15.62 -5.01
N HIS A 405 56.03 15.61 -6.31
CA HIS A 405 57.39 15.72 -6.85
C HIS A 405 58.11 17.02 -6.45
N ARG A 406 57.36 18.07 -6.09
CA ARG A 406 57.90 19.38 -5.70
C ARG A 406 58.09 19.55 -4.19
N ARG A 407 57.82 18.50 -3.40
CA ARG A 407 57.93 18.51 -1.93
C ARG A 407 57.10 19.60 -1.24
N ILE A 408 55.99 20.03 -1.86
CA ILE A 408 55.09 21.05 -1.31
C ILE A 408 54.35 20.51 -0.06
N LEU A 409 54.16 19.21 0.03
CA LEU A 409 53.45 18.48 1.09
C LEU A 409 54.41 17.89 2.14
N ILE A 410 55.66 18.34 2.21
CA ILE A 410 56.66 17.82 3.15
C ILE A 410 56.18 17.87 4.61
N TYR A 411 55.41 18.90 4.98
CA TYR A 411 54.81 19.00 6.30
C TYR A 411 53.82 17.85 6.60
N ILE A 412 53.03 17.42 5.61
CA ILE A 412 52.08 16.30 5.76
C ILE A 412 52.83 14.98 5.89
N LEU A 413 53.88 14.77 5.08
CA LEU A 413 54.75 13.59 5.19
C LEU A 413 55.37 13.47 6.59
N ASN A 414 55.93 14.57 7.11
CA ASN A 414 56.48 14.62 8.47
C ASN A 414 55.40 14.30 9.52
N ARG A 415 54.16 14.75 9.31
CA ARG A 415 53.04 14.48 10.21
C ARG A 415 52.62 13.01 10.18
N ILE A 416 52.63 12.38 9.01
CA ILE A 416 52.40 10.94 8.86
C ILE A 416 53.48 10.15 9.59
N ASP A 417 54.76 10.49 9.39
CA ASP A 417 55.88 9.81 10.05
C ASP A 417 55.83 9.96 11.58
N ALA A 418 55.53 11.17 12.07
CA ALA A 418 55.33 11.40 13.50
C ALA A 418 54.19 10.53 14.06
N ARG A 419 53.08 10.40 13.33
CA ARG A 419 51.93 9.57 13.74
C ARG A 419 52.25 8.08 13.72
N ILE A 420 52.96 7.59 12.70
CA ILE A 420 53.45 6.20 12.64
C ILE A 420 54.32 5.91 13.86
N ASN A 421 55.30 6.76 14.15
CA ASN A 421 56.18 6.60 15.31
C ASN A 421 55.42 6.65 16.65
N GLU A 422 54.33 7.41 16.73
CA GLU A 422 53.47 7.45 17.93
C GLU A 422 52.71 6.13 18.11
N LEU A 423 52.14 5.58 17.03
CA LEU A 423 51.39 4.33 17.07
C LEU A 423 52.28 3.11 17.29
N GLU A 424 53.51 3.11 16.78
CA GLU A 424 54.50 2.03 17.01
C GLU A 424 55.01 1.96 18.46
N LYS A 425 54.83 3.04 19.24
CA LYS A 425 55.22 3.10 20.67
C LYS A 425 54.12 2.67 21.63
N ARG A 426 52.87 2.58 21.16
CA ARG A 426 51.72 2.12 21.95
C ARG A 426 51.63 0.61 21.87
#